data_AF-A0A151FDJ5-F1
#
_entry.id   AF-A0A151FDJ5-F1
#
_cell.length_a   1.000
_cell.length_b   1.000
_cell.length_c   1.000
_cell.angle_alpha   90.00
_cell.angle_beta   90.00
_cell.angle_gamma   90.00
#
_symmetry.space_group_name_H-M   'P 1'
#
loop_
_entity.id
_entity.type
_entity.pdbx_description
1 polymer ?
#
loop_
_entity_poly.entity_id
_entity_poly.type
_entity_poly.pdbx_seq_one_letter_code
_entity_poly.pdbx_strand_id
1 'polypeptide(L)'
;MDIMSIIDSIVNAFKQAFYFVIDNLQYVVLILVAIIAYAVASHVFFRMKGYQPSGKSVCILTVMGKERSLDYLRSFTHMSPQQIETIRYLRKNESAPFNALCKRYGKENVEVLIRKDYITLT
;
A
#
# COMPACT_ATOMS: atom_id res chain seq x y z
N MET A 1 -37.19 46.37 3.46
CA MET A 1 -36.44 45.42 2.62
C MET A 1 -37.21 44.12 2.70
N ASP A 2 -38.02 43.84 1.67
CA ASP A 2 -39.07 42.83 1.76
C ASP A 2 -38.50 41.44 1.54
N ILE A 3 -39.05 40.44 2.23
CA ILE A 3 -38.62 39.04 2.16
C ILE A 3 -38.57 38.54 0.71
N MET A 4 -39.49 39.01 -0.15
CA MET A 4 -39.48 38.68 -1.57
C MET A 4 -38.23 39.18 -2.32
N SER A 5 -37.70 40.35 -1.97
CA SER A 5 -36.45 40.86 -2.58
C SER A 5 -35.22 40.03 -2.21
N ILE A 6 -35.23 39.44 -1.01
CA ILE A 6 -34.16 38.54 -0.53
C ILE A 6 -34.25 37.20 -1.26
N ILE A 7 -35.47 36.65 -1.40
CA ILE A 7 -35.71 35.41 -2.14
C ILE A 7 -35.31 35.58 -3.61
N ASP A 8 -35.70 36.67 -4.27
CA ASP A 8 -35.33 36.93 -5.66
C ASP A 8 -33.81 37.09 -5.85
N SER A 9 -33.13 37.73 -4.89
CA SER A 9 -31.65 37.84 -4.93
C SER A 9 -30.98 36.48 -4.80
N ILE A 10 -31.47 35.62 -3.90
CA ILE A 10 -30.95 34.26 -3.72
C ILE A 10 -31.18 33.45 -4.99
N VAL A 11 -32.41 33.45 -5.53
CA VAL A 11 -32.75 32.72 -6.76
C VAL A 11 -31.92 33.20 -7.95
N ASN A 12 -31.68 34.50 -8.07
CA ASN A 12 -30.82 35.04 -9.13
C ASN A 12 -29.36 34.66 -8.97
N ALA A 13 -28.82 34.66 -7.75
CA ALA A 13 -27.46 34.19 -7.48
C ALA A 13 -27.29 32.70 -7.83
N PHE A 14 -28.27 31.87 -7.49
CA PHE A 14 -28.27 30.45 -7.87
C PHE A 14 -28.37 30.26 -9.39
N LYS A 15 -29.23 31.02 -10.08
CA LYS A 15 -29.29 30.99 -11.55
C LYS A 15 -27.96 31.41 -12.18
N GLN A 16 -27.33 32.47 -11.69
CA GLN A 16 -26.04 32.93 -12.20
C GLN A 16 -24.93 31.89 -12.00
N ALA A 17 -24.87 31.27 -10.83
CA ALA A 17 -23.94 30.18 -10.58
C ALA A 17 -24.20 28.97 -11.48
N PHE A 18 -25.47 28.63 -11.72
CA PHE A 18 -25.87 27.53 -12.60
C PHE A 18 -25.52 27.82 -14.07
N TYR A 19 -25.81 29.02 -14.58
CA TYR A 19 -25.43 29.42 -15.92
C TYR A 19 -23.90 29.49 -16.07
N PHE A 20 -23.18 29.95 -15.05
CA PHE A 20 -21.72 29.94 -15.06
C PHE A 20 -21.16 28.51 -15.21
N VAL A 21 -21.73 27.54 -14.49
CA VAL A 21 -21.35 26.12 -14.59
C VAL A 21 -21.68 25.54 -15.97
N ILE A 22 -22.79 25.93 -16.59
CA ILE A 22 -23.19 25.49 -17.93
C ILE A 22 -22.29 26.11 -19.01
N ASP A 23 -22.07 27.42 -18.98
CA ASP A 23 -21.21 28.11 -19.95
C ASP A 23 -19.75 27.65 -19.86
N ASN A 24 -19.31 27.26 -18.66
CA ASN A 24 -17.95 26.82 -18.38
C ASN A 24 -17.85 25.30 -18.16
N LEU A 25 -18.73 24.52 -18.79
CA LEU A 25 -18.77 23.05 -18.69
C LEU A 25 -17.39 22.42 -18.93
N GLN A 26 -16.60 23.01 -19.83
CA GLN A 26 -15.24 22.57 -20.14
C GLN A 26 -14.33 22.55 -18.90
N TYR A 27 -14.43 23.56 -18.03
CA TYR A 27 -13.63 23.62 -16.80
C TYR A 27 -14.09 22.59 -15.77
N VAL A 28 -15.40 22.35 -15.68
CA VAL A 28 -15.96 21.34 -14.78
C VAL A 28 -15.50 19.94 -15.20
N VAL A 29 -15.54 19.65 -16.50
CA VAL A 29 -15.02 18.39 -17.06
C VAL A 29 -13.53 18.25 -16.81
N LEU A 30 -12.75 19.33 -16.98
CA LEU A 30 -11.30 19.32 -16.77
C LEU A 30 -10.93 19.03 -15.30
N ILE A 31 -11.66 19.61 -14.35
CA ILE A 31 -11.50 19.33 -12.91
C ILE A 31 -11.83 17.86 -12.62
N LEU A 32 -12.92 17.33 -13.18
CA LEU A 32 -13.29 15.92 -13.01
C LEU A 32 -12.22 14.97 -13.57
N VAL A 33 -11.68 15.28 -14.76
CA VAL A 33 -10.58 14.52 -15.36
C VAL A 33 -9.32 14.59 -14.50
N ALA A 34 -9.00 15.77 -13.93
CA ALA A 34 -7.84 15.92 -13.04
C ALA A 34 -8.00 15.10 -11.75
N ILE A 35 -9.19 15.05 -11.15
CA ILE A 35 -9.48 14.23 -9.97
C ILE A 35 -9.33 12.74 -10.29
N ILE A 36 -9.89 12.29 -11.42
CA ILE A 36 -9.78 10.88 -11.85
C ILE A 36 -8.32 10.53 -12.15
N ALA A 37 -7.59 11.40 -12.86
CA ALA A 37 -6.17 11.21 -13.15
C ALA A 37 -5.33 11.14 -11.87
N TYR A 38 -5.61 12.00 -10.88
CA TYR A 38 -4.96 11.94 -9.58
C TYR A 38 -5.29 10.63 -8.84
N ALA A 39 -6.55 10.20 -8.84
CA ALA A 39 -6.96 8.94 -8.20
C ALA A 39 -6.26 7.74 -8.86
N VAL A 40 -6.22 7.68 -10.19
CA VAL A 40 -5.52 6.64 -10.95
C VAL A 40 -4.01 6.70 -10.70
N ALA A 41 -3.41 7.88 -10.78
CA ALA A 41 -1.99 8.06 -10.49
C ALA A 41 -1.69 7.61 -9.06
N SER A 42 -2.46 8.04 -8.07
CA SER A 42 -2.27 7.62 -6.68
C SER A 42 -2.40 6.11 -6.53
N HIS A 43 -3.38 5.47 -7.17
CA HIS A 43 -3.58 4.02 -7.11
C HIS A 43 -2.44 3.25 -7.80
N VAL A 44 -1.94 3.74 -8.94
CA VAL A 44 -0.77 3.19 -9.63
C VAL A 44 0.49 3.42 -8.80
N PHE A 45 0.67 4.60 -8.21
CA PHE A 45 1.79 4.91 -7.32
C PHE A 45 1.74 4.11 -6.02
N PHE A 46 0.56 3.80 -5.47
CA PHE A 46 0.42 2.91 -4.31
C PHE A 46 0.72 1.46 -4.68
N ARG A 47 0.36 1.01 -5.89
CA ARG A 47 0.82 -0.29 -6.40
C ARG A 47 2.32 -0.32 -6.68
N MET A 48 2.91 0.77 -7.18
CA MET A 48 4.37 0.88 -7.38
C MET A 48 5.13 1.04 -6.06
N LYS A 49 4.57 1.73 -5.07
CA LYS A 49 5.06 1.81 -3.69
C LYS A 49 4.71 0.57 -2.86
N GLY A 50 4.05 -0.42 -3.45
CA GLY A 50 4.00 -1.77 -2.94
C GLY A 50 5.38 -2.37 -3.10
N TYR A 51 6.25 -2.15 -2.10
CA TYR A 51 7.46 -2.92 -1.83
C TYR A 51 8.16 -3.37 -3.12
N GLN A 52 8.91 -2.48 -3.77
CA GLN A 52 9.94 -2.92 -4.71
C GLN A 52 11.13 -3.35 -3.86
N PRO A 53 11.36 -4.66 -3.59
CA PRO A 53 12.73 -5.07 -3.33
C PRO A 53 13.52 -4.65 -4.56
N SER A 54 14.53 -3.81 -4.36
CA SER A 54 15.58 -3.61 -5.35
C SER A 54 15.99 -5.01 -5.84
N GLY A 55 16.29 -5.19 -7.12
CA GLY A 55 16.58 -6.51 -7.71
C GLY A 55 17.80 -7.25 -7.11
N LYS A 56 18.36 -6.75 -6.01
CA LYS A 56 19.43 -7.32 -5.19
C LYS A 56 19.05 -7.40 -3.71
N SER A 57 17.76 -7.32 -3.36
CA SER A 57 17.35 -7.31 -1.96
C SER A 57 17.72 -8.62 -1.28
N VAL A 58 18.59 -8.53 -0.28
CA VAL A 58 19.03 -9.67 0.50
C VAL A 58 18.17 -9.73 1.76
N CYS A 59 17.58 -10.90 1.98
CA CYS A 59 16.85 -11.19 3.20
C CYS A 59 17.83 -11.54 4.32
N ILE A 60 17.76 -10.80 5.42
CA ILE A 60 18.54 -11.04 6.64
C ILE A 60 17.57 -11.19 7.81
N LEU A 61 17.87 -12.10 8.74
CA LEU A 61 17.08 -12.22 9.97
C LEU A 61 17.30 -11.01 10.88
N THR A 62 16.20 -10.48 11.38
CA THR A 62 16.22 -9.49 12.48
C THR A 62 16.66 -10.15 13.79
N VAL A 63 16.96 -9.33 14.80
CA VAL A 63 17.25 -9.79 16.17
C VAL A 63 16.13 -10.71 16.68
N MET A 64 14.87 -10.33 16.44
CA MET A 64 13.70 -11.14 16.78
C MET A 64 13.72 -12.53 16.10
N GLY A 65 14.12 -12.59 14.84
CA GLY A 65 14.26 -13.83 14.07
C GLY A 65 15.46 -14.68 14.47
N LYS A 66 16.51 -14.10 15.07
CA LYS A 66 17.71 -14.82 15.53
C LYS A 66 17.52 -15.43 16.92
N GLU A 67 16.91 -14.70 17.86
CA GLU A 67 16.93 -15.06 19.29
C GLU A 67 15.83 -16.04 19.71
N ARG A 68 14.70 -16.12 18.99
CA ARG A 68 13.57 -16.98 19.39
C ARG A 68 13.82 -18.46 19.09
N SER A 69 13.44 -19.39 19.96
CA SER A 69 13.54 -20.82 19.63
C SER A 69 12.57 -21.20 18.50
N LEU A 70 12.94 -22.19 17.67
CA LEU A 70 12.05 -22.66 16.60
C LEU A 70 10.76 -23.27 17.17
N ASP A 71 10.85 -23.91 18.35
CA ASP A 71 9.70 -24.47 19.06
C ASP A 71 8.74 -23.40 19.57
N TYR A 72 9.26 -22.24 19.98
CA TYR A 72 8.44 -21.09 20.33
C TYR A 72 7.69 -20.55 19.11
N LEU A 73 8.38 -20.41 17.97
CA LEU A 73 7.74 -19.93 16.73
C LEU A 73 6.64 -20.89 16.25
N ARG A 74 6.87 -22.20 16.38
CA ARG A 74 5.87 -23.22 16.03
C ARG A 74 4.66 -23.18 16.95
N SER A 75 4.89 -23.11 18.26
CA SER A 75 3.85 -23.31 19.28
C SER A 75 3.05 -22.04 19.58
N PHE A 76 3.70 -20.88 19.61
CA PHE A 76 3.09 -19.63 20.07
C PHE A 76 2.70 -18.67 18.94
N THR A 77 3.34 -18.76 17.77
CA THR A 77 3.06 -17.83 16.66
C THR A 77 2.30 -18.46 15.49
N HIS A 78 1.91 -19.73 15.63
CA HIS A 78 1.23 -20.53 14.61
C HIS A 78 1.86 -20.39 13.22
N MET A 79 3.20 -20.33 13.15
CA MET A 79 3.91 -20.21 11.87
C MET A 79 3.75 -21.48 11.05
N SER A 80 3.64 -21.31 9.73
CA SER A 80 3.63 -22.44 8.82
C SER A 80 4.97 -23.17 8.85
N PRO A 81 5.01 -24.48 8.56
CA PRO A 81 6.26 -25.23 8.46
C PRO A 81 7.25 -24.56 7.48
N GLN A 82 6.76 -24.01 6.37
CA GLN A 82 7.60 -23.31 5.39
C GLN A 82 8.22 -22.02 5.95
N GLN A 83 7.49 -21.28 6.79
CA GLN A 83 8.01 -20.09 7.46
C GLN A 83 9.15 -20.44 8.43
N ILE A 84 8.96 -21.51 9.20
CA ILE A 84 9.98 -22.00 10.15
C ILE A 84 11.24 -22.46 9.41
N GLU A 85 11.09 -23.21 8.32
CA GLU A 85 12.23 -23.62 7.49
C GLU A 85 12.94 -22.44 6.83
N THR A 86 12.21 -21.38 6.45
CA THR A 86 12.81 -20.14 5.93
C THR A 86 13.72 -19.49 6.99
N ILE A 87 13.24 -19.39 8.24
CA ILE A 87 14.03 -18.86 9.36
C ILE A 87 15.24 -19.76 9.65
N ARG A 88 15.05 -21.08 9.71
CA ARG A 88 16.16 -22.03 9.92
C ARG A 88 17.23 -21.90 8.84
N TYR A 89 16.81 -21.78 7.58
CA TYR A 89 17.73 -21.62 6.46
C TYR A 89 18.54 -20.32 6.58
N LEU A 90 17.88 -19.21 6.90
CA LEU A 90 18.58 -17.93 7.10
C LEU A 90 19.49 -17.92 8.34
N ARG A 91 19.18 -18.69 9.39
CA ARG A 91 20.10 -18.86 10.53
C ARG A 91 21.40 -19.55 10.14
N LYS A 92 21.33 -20.49 9.19
CA LYS A 92 22.49 -21.25 8.72
C LYS A 92 23.33 -20.49 7.70
N ASN A 93 22.70 -19.69 6.84
CA ASN A 93 23.37 -19.05 5.70
C ASN A 93 23.55 -17.53 5.89
N GLU A 94 23.12 -16.98 7.03
CA GLU A 94 23.12 -15.56 7.44
C GLU A 94 22.25 -14.64 6.58
N SER A 95 22.26 -14.83 5.26
CA SER A 95 21.55 -14.01 4.30
C SER A 95 21.19 -14.82 3.05
N ALA A 96 20.12 -14.43 2.35
CA ALA A 96 19.77 -15.05 1.07
C ALA A 96 19.00 -14.09 0.16
N PRO A 97 19.14 -14.19 -1.18
CA PRO A 97 18.35 -13.38 -2.09
C PRO A 97 16.85 -13.63 -1.93
N PHE A 98 16.04 -12.57 -1.89
CA PHE A 98 14.57 -12.67 -1.79
C PHE A 98 13.99 -13.63 -2.84
N ASN A 99 14.42 -13.50 -4.10
CA ASN A 99 13.95 -14.35 -5.19
C ASN A 99 14.26 -15.84 -4.96
N ALA A 100 15.41 -16.16 -4.37
CA ALA A 100 15.79 -17.54 -4.07
C ALA A 100 14.91 -18.12 -2.95
N LEU A 101 14.63 -17.33 -1.90
CA LEU A 101 13.73 -17.74 -0.83
C LEU A 101 12.29 -17.89 -1.31
N CYS A 102 11.78 -16.95 -2.10
CA CYS A 102 10.42 -17.01 -2.64
C CYS A 102 10.24 -18.22 -3.56
N LYS A 103 11.25 -18.56 -4.38
CA LYS A 103 11.22 -19.75 -5.23
C LYS A 103 11.19 -21.05 -4.42
N ARG A 104 11.87 -21.09 -3.26
CA ARG A 104 12.00 -22.29 -2.44
C ARG A 104 10.88 -22.50 -1.43
N TYR A 105 10.40 -21.43 -0.82
CA TYR A 105 9.47 -21.48 0.32
C TYR A 105 8.12 -20.80 0.05
N GLY A 106 7.95 -20.22 -1.13
CA GLY A 106 6.73 -19.51 -1.54
C GLY A 106 6.77 -18.03 -1.17
N LYS A 107 6.38 -17.17 -2.13
CA LYS A 107 6.40 -15.71 -1.97
C LYS A 107 5.58 -15.24 -0.76
N GLU A 108 4.37 -15.79 -0.59
CA GLU A 108 3.46 -15.43 0.49
C GLU A 108 4.07 -15.67 1.89
N ASN A 109 4.79 -16.78 2.07
CA ASN A 109 5.45 -17.10 3.34
C ASN A 109 6.57 -16.12 3.68
N VAL A 110 7.41 -15.78 2.69
CA VAL A 110 8.51 -14.84 2.88
C VAL A 110 7.97 -13.43 3.16
N GLU A 111 6.93 -13.00 2.45
CA GLU A 111 6.29 -11.70 2.69
C GLU A 111 5.61 -11.60 4.05
N VAL A 112 5.01 -12.68 4.55
CA VAL A 112 4.44 -12.71 5.91
C VAL A 112 5.55 -12.56 6.96
N LEU A 113 6.70 -13.19 6.76
CA LEU A 113 7.85 -13.05 7.66
C LEU A 113 8.46 -11.64 7.65
N ILE A 114 8.46 -10.98 6.49
CA ILE A 114 8.85 -9.58 6.38
C ILE A 114 7.85 -8.67 7.10
N ARG A 115 6.55 -8.87 6.87
CA ARG A 115 5.47 -8.09 7.52
C ARG A 115 5.45 -8.23 9.04
N LYS A 116 5.91 -9.36 9.56
CA LYS A 116 6.00 -9.65 11.00
C LYS A 116 7.38 -9.31 11.59
N ASP A 117 8.23 -8.59 10.85
CA ASP A 117 9.57 -8.16 11.28
C ASP A 117 10.52 -9.29 11.69
N TYR A 118 10.33 -10.51 11.20
CA TYR A 118 11.30 -11.61 11.39
C TYR A 118 12.45 -11.55 10.39
N ILE A 119 12.18 -11.01 9.20
CA ILE A 119 13.13 -10.86 8.10
C ILE A 119 13.10 -9.40 7.65
N THR A 120 14.28 -8.84 7.40
CA THR A 120 14.45 -7.52 6.77
C THR A 120 15.01 -7.67 5.37
N LEU A 121 14.62 -6.76 4.49
CA LEU A 121 15.15 -6.63 3.14
C LEU A 121 16.19 -5.51 3.12
N THR A 122 17.40 -5.84 2.67
CA THR A 122 18.58 -4.95 2.61
C THR A 122 19.05 -4.82 1.17
#